data_AF-A0ABD6PR31-F1
#
_entry.id   AF-A0ABD6PR31-F1
#
_cell.length_a   1.000
_cell.length_b   1.000
_cell.length_c   1.000
_cell.angle_alpha   90.00
_cell.angle_beta   90.00
_cell.angle_gamma   90.00
#
_symmetry.space_group_name_H-M   'P 1'
#
loop_
_entity.id
_entity.type
_entity.pdbx_description
1 polymer ?
#
loop_
_entity_poly.entity_id
_entity_poly.type
_entity_poly.pdbx_seq_one_letter_code
_entity_poly.pdbx_strand_id
1 'polypeptide(L)'
;MSKKKVILAMPELFKIHELIIENLEKCGFEVLSLTYEEKEFKYKNVFQRLKKIWYRNILGQKDFKKRTMFRAVEERLNTLLSEHPEQADYCFMIWLGAYPKDFIAKLRAHSKLMVYYNWEALTFLKEDFDNIEFFDKFYFFDPFDQGKHPEYAEKLFPTTSFYFDSFRPSENPQNKILFIGSYAADRNNDIRAFCEAARSIGLEIDFRLASKKIEEEKAALGIPEVEFFSFENALSYRQNLEEAAKSSVLVDFLNRKHYGLSLRIFEAIGLDKKLITTNPTIVHYDFYHPNNMFYWNGSNLDELKAFLTLPYVPLAPGLKHKYSFSNWISCAFDIEPNIPIGLPEIDRDVVENLNV
;
A
#
# COMPACT_ATOMS: atom_id res chain seq x y z
N MET A 1 -14.16 14.19 -27.65
CA MET A 1 -13.01 13.25 -27.77
C MET A 1 -13.39 11.99 -27.01
N SER A 2 -13.00 10.80 -27.50
CA SER A 2 -13.18 9.57 -26.72
C SER A 2 -12.40 9.66 -25.41
N LYS A 3 -12.94 9.14 -24.31
CA LYS A 3 -12.18 9.00 -23.07
C LYS A 3 -11.00 8.05 -23.32
N LYS A 4 -9.84 8.33 -22.72
CA LYS A 4 -8.71 7.41 -22.74
C LYS A 4 -9.05 6.19 -21.90
N LYS A 5 -8.61 5.00 -22.34
CA LYS A 5 -8.94 3.73 -21.69
C LYS A 5 -7.80 3.25 -20.80
N VAL A 6 -8.13 2.78 -19.59
CA VAL A 6 -7.20 2.21 -18.61
C VAL A 6 -7.64 0.80 -18.26
N ILE A 7 -6.74 -0.18 -18.39
CA ILE A 7 -6.92 -1.52 -17.81
C ILE A 7 -6.39 -1.48 -16.38
N LEU A 8 -7.25 -1.69 -15.39
CA LEU A 8 -6.83 -1.87 -13.99
C LEU A 8 -6.69 -3.36 -13.68
N ALA A 9 -5.49 -3.82 -13.38
CA ALA A 9 -5.21 -5.21 -12.99
C ALA A 9 -4.68 -5.27 -11.55
N MET A 10 -5.54 -5.64 -10.61
CA MET A 10 -5.15 -5.86 -9.21
C MET A 10 -6.09 -6.83 -8.49
N PRO A 11 -5.64 -7.54 -7.44
CA PRO A 11 -6.55 -8.30 -6.58
C PRO A 11 -7.50 -7.40 -5.78
N GLU A 12 -8.64 -7.94 -5.37
CA GLU A 12 -9.61 -7.26 -4.51
C GLU A 12 -9.14 -7.25 -3.05
N LEU A 13 -8.30 -6.27 -2.70
CA LEU A 13 -7.75 -6.10 -1.34
C LEU A 13 -8.59 -5.07 -0.56
N PHE A 14 -9.35 -5.51 0.44
CA PHE A 14 -10.19 -4.64 1.28
C PHE A 14 -11.03 -3.62 0.48
N LYS A 15 -11.44 -3.96 -0.75
CA LYS A 15 -12.16 -3.07 -1.67
C LYS A 15 -11.44 -1.75 -2.04
N ILE A 16 -10.13 -1.63 -1.86
CA ILE A 16 -9.39 -0.42 -2.27
C ILE A 16 -9.46 -0.17 -3.80
N HIS A 17 -9.62 -1.23 -4.59
CA HIS A 17 -9.80 -1.15 -6.04
C HIS A 17 -11.01 -0.28 -6.43
N GLU A 18 -12.08 -0.26 -5.63
CA GLU A 18 -13.26 0.59 -5.88
C GLU A 18 -12.87 2.07 -5.87
N LEU A 19 -12.04 2.50 -4.90
CA LEU A 19 -11.54 3.87 -4.83
C LEU A 19 -10.53 4.20 -5.94
N ILE A 20 -9.72 3.24 -6.36
CA ILE A 20 -8.81 3.41 -7.50
C ILE A 20 -9.62 3.64 -8.78
N ILE A 21 -10.66 2.82 -9.03
CA ILE A 21 -11.56 2.98 -10.18
C ILE A 21 -12.23 4.35 -10.16
N GLU A 22 -12.83 4.75 -9.03
CA GLU A 22 -13.49 6.05 -8.90
C GLU A 22 -12.53 7.23 -9.17
N ASN A 23 -11.28 7.17 -8.69
CA ASN A 23 -10.32 8.23 -8.94
C ASN A 23 -9.83 8.24 -10.40
N LEU A 24 -9.67 7.08 -11.03
CA LEU A 24 -9.38 7.00 -12.47
C LEU A 24 -10.52 7.62 -13.29
N GLU A 25 -11.77 7.27 -12.98
CA GLU A 25 -12.94 7.83 -13.65
C GLU A 25 -13.06 9.34 -13.45
N LYS A 26 -12.78 9.83 -12.22
CA LYS A 26 -12.70 11.26 -11.91
C LYS A 26 -11.61 11.97 -12.70
N CYS A 27 -10.50 11.31 -13.00
CA CYS A 27 -9.44 11.80 -13.89
C CYS A 27 -9.83 11.75 -15.38
N GLY A 28 -11.03 11.27 -15.72
CA GLY A 28 -11.56 11.26 -17.08
C GLY A 28 -11.30 9.98 -17.87
N PHE A 29 -10.79 8.92 -17.22
CA PHE A 29 -10.56 7.64 -17.87
C PHE A 29 -11.83 6.80 -17.99
N GLU A 30 -11.87 5.94 -19.00
CA GLU A 30 -12.73 4.76 -19.04
C GLU A 30 -11.94 3.57 -18.47
N VAL A 31 -12.50 2.88 -17.48
CA VAL A 31 -11.76 1.83 -16.75
C VAL A 31 -12.27 0.44 -17.09
N LEU A 32 -11.39 -0.40 -17.63
CA LEU A 32 -11.61 -1.85 -17.72
C LEU A 32 -11.01 -2.51 -16.47
N SER A 33 -11.86 -2.90 -15.53
CA SER A 33 -11.44 -3.54 -14.29
C SER A 33 -11.25 -5.05 -14.46
N LEU A 34 -10.03 -5.53 -14.26
CA LEU A 34 -9.66 -6.95 -14.22
C LEU A 34 -9.33 -7.40 -12.80
N THR A 35 -10.19 -7.03 -11.85
CA THR A 35 -10.06 -7.36 -10.43
C THR A 35 -10.65 -8.72 -10.10
N TYR A 36 -10.11 -9.37 -9.07
CA TYR A 36 -10.71 -10.56 -8.47
C TYR A 36 -10.24 -10.79 -7.03
N GLU A 37 -11.09 -11.42 -6.23
CA GLU A 37 -10.74 -11.86 -4.88
C GLU A 37 -9.72 -13.02 -4.92
N GLU A 38 -8.51 -12.80 -4.40
CA GLU A 38 -7.55 -13.88 -4.21
C GLU A 38 -7.96 -14.74 -3.00
N LYS A 39 -8.74 -15.79 -3.24
CA LYS A 39 -9.16 -16.70 -2.16
C LYS A 39 -7.96 -17.41 -1.52
N GLU A 40 -8.03 -17.72 -0.23
CA GLU A 40 -6.96 -18.52 0.40
C GLU A 40 -6.83 -19.89 -0.28
N PHE A 41 -5.65 -20.15 -0.84
CA PHE A 41 -5.33 -21.47 -1.36
C PHE A 41 -5.13 -22.47 -0.22
N LYS A 42 -6.14 -23.29 0.07
CA LYS A 42 -6.01 -24.47 0.93
C LYS A 42 -5.68 -25.69 0.07
N TYR A 43 -4.48 -26.26 0.23
CA TYR A 43 -4.08 -27.51 -0.44
C TYR A 43 -5.06 -28.62 -0.02
N LYS A 44 -5.80 -29.19 -0.99
CA LYS A 44 -6.84 -30.19 -0.66
C LYS A 44 -6.27 -31.55 -0.26
N ASN A 45 -5.07 -31.93 -0.74
CA ASN A 45 -4.47 -33.26 -0.50
C ASN A 45 -2.93 -33.25 -0.49
N VAL A 46 -2.31 -34.24 0.19
CA VAL A 46 -0.86 -34.50 0.23
C VAL A 46 -0.25 -34.65 -1.17
N PHE A 47 -1.02 -35.18 -2.13
CA PHE A 47 -0.63 -35.29 -3.54
C PHE A 47 -0.40 -33.92 -4.22
N GLN A 48 -1.13 -32.86 -3.83
CA GLN A 48 -0.89 -31.50 -4.35
C GLN A 48 0.38 -30.86 -3.77
N ARG A 49 0.80 -31.26 -2.56
CA ARG A 49 2.09 -30.86 -1.96
C ARG A 49 3.26 -31.56 -2.66
N LEU A 50 3.12 -32.83 -3.03
CA LEU A 50 4.12 -33.56 -3.83
C LEU A 50 4.19 -33.03 -5.27
N LYS A 51 3.04 -32.67 -5.86
CA LYS A 51 2.96 -32.01 -7.17
C LYS A 51 3.66 -30.64 -7.17
N LYS A 52 3.57 -29.84 -6.10
CA LYS A 52 4.36 -28.60 -5.94
C LYS A 52 5.87 -28.84 -6.01
N ILE A 53 6.36 -29.90 -5.35
CA ILE A 53 7.79 -30.25 -5.35
C ILE A 53 8.22 -30.74 -6.74
N TRP A 54 7.37 -31.53 -7.41
CA TRP A 54 7.62 -32.04 -8.77
C TRP A 54 7.59 -30.93 -9.84
N TYR A 55 6.61 -30.01 -9.80
CA TYR A 55 6.52 -28.88 -10.74
C TYR A 55 7.63 -27.85 -10.54
N ARG A 56 8.02 -27.59 -9.29
CA ARG A 56 9.13 -26.67 -8.96
C ARG A 56 10.49 -27.25 -9.37
N ASN A 57 10.70 -28.54 -9.17
CA ASN A 57 12.03 -29.14 -9.31
C ASN A 57 12.26 -29.87 -10.65
N ILE A 58 11.21 -30.29 -11.39
CA ILE A 58 11.33 -31.08 -12.63
C ILE A 58 10.83 -30.33 -13.87
N LEU A 59 9.81 -29.47 -13.74
CA LEU A 59 9.21 -28.73 -14.88
C LEU A 59 9.57 -27.24 -14.94
N GLY A 60 10.29 -26.71 -13.93
CA GLY A 60 10.64 -25.28 -13.87
C GLY A 60 9.46 -24.31 -13.79
N GLN A 61 8.23 -24.81 -13.57
CA GLN A 61 7.02 -23.98 -13.53
C GLN A 61 6.79 -23.41 -12.12
N LYS A 62 7.40 -22.26 -11.88
CA LYS A 62 7.40 -21.51 -10.61
C LYS A 62 6.04 -20.88 -10.26
N ASP A 63 5.16 -20.70 -11.24
CA ASP A 63 3.83 -20.08 -11.12
C ASP A 63 2.67 -21.01 -10.68
N PHE A 64 2.95 -22.25 -10.26
CA PHE A 64 1.88 -23.25 -10.04
C PHE A 64 0.76 -22.78 -9.08
N LYS A 65 1.10 -22.09 -7.99
CA LYS A 65 0.10 -21.56 -7.04
C LYS A 65 -0.74 -20.47 -7.69
N LYS A 66 -0.09 -19.50 -8.35
CA LYS A 66 -0.75 -18.40 -9.07
C LYS A 66 -1.69 -18.93 -10.11
N ARG A 67 -1.21 -19.83 -10.98
CA ARG A 67 -2.03 -20.42 -12.03
C ARG A 67 -3.22 -21.19 -11.46
N THR A 68 -3.05 -21.86 -10.33
CA THR A 68 -4.17 -22.57 -9.68
C THR A 68 -5.24 -21.60 -9.16
N MET A 69 -4.83 -20.48 -8.57
CA MET A 69 -5.76 -19.43 -8.12
C MET A 69 -6.44 -18.72 -9.29
N PHE A 70 -5.64 -18.38 -10.31
CA PHE A 70 -6.06 -17.63 -11.47
C PHE A 70 -7.05 -18.41 -12.36
N ARG A 71 -6.94 -19.75 -12.43
CA ARG A 71 -7.84 -20.60 -13.23
C ARG A 71 -9.32 -20.36 -12.97
N ALA A 72 -9.70 -20.03 -11.74
CA ALA A 72 -11.10 -19.78 -11.38
C ALA A 72 -11.67 -18.50 -12.01
N VAL A 73 -10.80 -17.58 -12.43
CA VAL A 73 -11.17 -16.26 -13.00
C VAL A 73 -10.65 -16.06 -14.41
N GLU A 74 -9.75 -16.92 -14.89
CA GLU A 74 -9.04 -16.81 -16.16
C GLU A 74 -9.99 -16.67 -17.35
N GLU A 75 -11.03 -17.49 -17.44
CA GLU A 75 -12.02 -17.41 -18.52
C GLU A 75 -12.71 -16.04 -18.53
N ARG A 76 -13.27 -15.62 -17.39
CA ARG A 76 -13.93 -14.32 -17.24
C ARG A 76 -13.03 -13.15 -17.65
N LEU A 77 -11.78 -13.14 -17.16
CA LEU A 77 -10.85 -12.04 -17.44
C LEU A 77 -10.39 -12.04 -18.91
N ASN A 78 -10.22 -13.21 -19.54
CA ASN A 78 -9.93 -13.27 -20.97
C ASN A 78 -11.13 -12.79 -21.80
N THR A 79 -12.36 -13.14 -21.42
CA THR A 79 -13.58 -12.67 -22.10
C THR A 79 -13.67 -11.14 -22.04
N LEU A 80 -13.49 -10.54 -20.85
CA LEU A 80 -13.48 -9.08 -20.68
C LEU A 80 -12.42 -8.40 -21.56
N LEU A 81 -11.21 -8.96 -21.64
CA LEU A 81 -10.19 -8.44 -22.54
C LEU A 81 -10.60 -8.57 -24.03
N SER A 82 -11.20 -9.69 -24.42
CA SER A 82 -11.60 -9.94 -25.81
C SER A 82 -12.74 -9.06 -26.30
N GLU A 83 -13.61 -8.61 -25.40
CA GLU A 83 -14.66 -7.61 -25.67
C GLU A 83 -14.09 -6.21 -25.93
N HIS A 84 -12.80 -6.01 -25.63
CA HIS A 84 -12.05 -4.78 -25.86
C HIS A 84 -10.78 -5.06 -26.69
N PRO A 85 -10.92 -5.39 -27.99
CA PRO A 85 -9.80 -5.83 -28.82
C PRO A 85 -8.80 -4.72 -29.16
N GLU A 86 -9.19 -3.45 -29.03
CA GLU A 86 -8.28 -2.32 -29.21
C GLU A 86 -7.36 -2.16 -28.00
N GLN A 87 -6.10 -1.79 -28.25
CA GLN A 87 -5.16 -1.49 -27.16
C GLN A 87 -5.68 -0.32 -26.32
N ALA A 88 -5.77 -0.55 -25.01
CA ALA A 88 -5.98 0.51 -24.05
C ALA A 88 -4.80 1.48 -24.07
N ASP A 89 -5.05 2.75 -23.76
CA ASP A 89 -3.99 3.74 -23.65
C ASP A 89 -3.03 3.39 -22.51
N TYR A 90 -3.58 2.83 -21.42
CA TYR A 90 -2.81 2.47 -20.24
C TYR A 90 -3.24 1.11 -19.68
N CYS A 91 -2.28 0.39 -19.10
CA CYS A 91 -2.54 -0.67 -18.13
C CYS A 91 -1.87 -0.28 -16.81
N PHE A 92 -2.65 -0.22 -15.74
CA PHE A 92 -2.18 0.02 -14.39
C PHE A 92 -2.34 -1.25 -13.55
N MET A 93 -1.20 -1.79 -13.13
CA MET A 93 -1.15 -3.06 -12.42
C MET A 93 -0.61 -2.87 -11.01
N ILE A 94 -1.25 -3.54 -10.05
CA ILE A 94 -0.80 -3.62 -8.66
C ILE A 94 -0.77 -5.11 -8.28
N TRP A 95 0.26 -5.52 -7.55
CA TRP A 95 0.47 -6.90 -7.06
C TRP A 95 0.73 -7.95 -8.17
N LEU A 96 1.99 -8.06 -8.65
CA LEU A 96 2.42 -9.07 -9.63
C LEU A 96 2.12 -10.51 -9.20
N GLY A 97 2.12 -10.77 -7.89
CA GLY A 97 1.88 -12.08 -7.31
C GLY A 97 0.53 -12.69 -7.68
N ALA A 98 -0.45 -11.89 -8.07
CA ALA A 98 -1.79 -12.35 -8.43
C ALA A 98 -1.84 -13.01 -9.82
N TYR A 99 -1.11 -12.47 -10.80
CA TYR A 99 -1.32 -12.83 -12.21
C TYR A 99 -0.21 -13.75 -12.75
N PRO A 100 -0.56 -14.83 -13.47
CA PRO A 100 0.43 -15.65 -14.18
C PRO A 100 1.17 -14.88 -15.27
N LYS A 101 2.44 -15.24 -15.54
CA LYS A 101 3.29 -14.56 -16.55
C LYS A 101 2.64 -14.46 -17.94
N ASP A 102 1.96 -15.50 -18.40
CA ASP A 102 1.27 -15.48 -19.71
C ASP A 102 0.09 -14.52 -19.75
N PHE A 103 -0.59 -14.30 -18.63
CA PHE A 103 -1.63 -13.28 -18.54
C PHE A 103 -1.02 -11.87 -18.50
N ILE A 104 0.09 -11.66 -17.79
CA ILE A 104 0.83 -10.38 -17.81
C ILE A 104 1.28 -10.04 -19.23
N ALA A 105 1.81 -11.02 -19.98
CA ALA A 105 2.17 -10.85 -21.38
C ALA A 105 0.97 -10.47 -22.26
N LYS A 106 -0.22 -11.04 -22.00
CA LYS A 106 -1.47 -10.63 -22.68
C LYS A 106 -1.83 -9.18 -22.36
N LEU A 107 -1.74 -8.75 -21.11
CA LEU A 107 -1.99 -7.35 -20.73
C LEU A 107 -1.03 -6.39 -21.44
N ARG A 108 0.25 -6.77 -21.57
CA ARG A 108 1.22 -6.00 -22.36
C ARG A 108 0.78 -5.87 -23.81
N ALA A 109 0.33 -6.95 -24.45
CA ALA A 109 -0.15 -6.88 -25.83
C ALA A 109 -1.41 -5.99 -26.00
N HIS A 110 -2.21 -5.81 -24.94
CA HIS A 110 -3.45 -5.01 -24.93
C HIS A 110 -3.28 -3.59 -24.40
N SER A 111 -2.05 -3.10 -24.18
CA SER A 111 -1.80 -1.75 -23.66
C SER A 111 -0.68 -1.04 -24.41
N LYS A 112 -0.83 0.28 -24.59
CA LYS A 112 0.22 1.14 -25.17
C LYS A 112 1.30 1.47 -24.16
N LEU A 113 0.90 1.81 -22.93
CA LEU A 113 1.79 2.02 -21.78
C LEU A 113 1.36 1.12 -20.62
N MET A 114 2.27 0.30 -20.11
CA MET A 114 2.03 -0.63 -19.01
C MET A 114 2.86 -0.24 -17.79
N VAL A 115 2.15 0.08 -16.70
CA VAL A 115 2.72 0.58 -15.46
C VAL A 115 2.43 -0.42 -14.33
N TYR A 116 3.47 -0.77 -13.58
CA TYR A 116 3.35 -1.50 -12.34
C TYR A 116 3.63 -0.59 -11.14
N TYR A 117 2.84 -0.72 -10.07
CA TYR A 117 3.14 -0.14 -8.78
C TYR A 117 3.30 -1.22 -7.71
N ASN A 118 4.50 -1.29 -7.14
CA ASN A 118 4.84 -2.24 -6.09
C ASN A 118 4.46 -1.71 -4.71
N TRP A 119 3.64 -2.47 -3.97
CA TRP A 119 3.31 -2.21 -2.56
C TRP A 119 4.20 -2.96 -1.56
N GLU A 120 5.24 -3.63 -2.05
CA GLU A 120 6.20 -4.37 -1.23
C GLU A 120 7.63 -3.89 -1.53
N ALA A 121 8.62 -4.32 -0.73
CA ALA A 121 10.03 -4.14 -1.11
C ALA A 121 10.32 -4.86 -2.43
N LEU A 122 11.27 -4.36 -3.24
CA LEU A 122 11.70 -5.09 -4.45
C LEU A 122 12.22 -6.50 -4.10
N THR A 123 12.90 -6.65 -2.97
CA THR A 123 13.40 -7.95 -2.48
C THR A 123 12.29 -8.97 -2.18
N PHE A 124 11.05 -8.50 -1.94
CA PHE A 124 9.91 -9.37 -1.71
C PHE A 124 9.45 -10.09 -2.98
N LEU A 125 9.59 -9.43 -4.13
CA LEU A 125 9.12 -9.96 -5.42
C LEU A 125 9.85 -11.24 -5.83
N LYS A 126 11.13 -11.38 -5.47
CA LYS A 126 11.95 -12.55 -5.81
C LYS A 126 11.85 -12.86 -7.31
N GLU A 127 11.31 -14.03 -7.66
CA GLU A 127 11.15 -14.48 -9.04
C GLU A 127 10.09 -13.68 -9.82
N ASP A 128 9.17 -13.01 -9.13
CA ASP A 128 8.17 -12.17 -9.78
C ASP A 128 8.79 -10.91 -10.40
N PHE A 129 9.96 -10.52 -9.91
CA PHE A 129 10.72 -9.39 -10.43
C PHE A 129 11.15 -9.61 -11.89
N ASP A 130 11.33 -10.86 -12.34
CA ASP A 130 11.64 -11.19 -13.74
C ASP A 130 10.57 -10.69 -14.71
N ASN A 131 9.34 -10.43 -14.24
CA ASN A 131 8.27 -9.87 -15.06
C ASN A 131 8.43 -8.35 -15.34
N ILE A 132 9.45 -7.68 -14.77
CA ILE A 132 9.77 -6.28 -15.06
C ILE A 132 9.92 -6.01 -16.57
N GLU A 133 10.32 -7.03 -17.34
CA GLU A 133 10.45 -6.96 -18.79
C GLU A 133 9.16 -6.51 -19.51
N PHE A 134 7.98 -6.80 -18.96
CA PHE A 134 6.69 -6.45 -19.56
C PHE A 134 6.26 -5.00 -19.35
N PHE A 135 6.90 -4.29 -18.42
CA PHE A 135 6.48 -2.94 -18.03
C PHE A 135 7.34 -1.89 -18.71
N ASP A 136 6.72 -0.76 -19.05
CA ASP A 136 7.45 0.45 -19.41
C ASP A 136 7.89 1.19 -18.15
N LYS A 137 7.05 1.21 -17.11
CA LYS A 137 7.34 1.83 -15.82
C LYS A 137 7.03 0.90 -14.67
N PHE A 138 8.01 0.71 -13.80
CA PHE A 138 7.96 -0.16 -12.64
C PHE A 138 8.27 0.66 -11.40
N TYR A 139 7.22 1.04 -10.69
CA TYR A 139 7.32 1.90 -9.53
C TYR A 139 7.60 1.12 -8.25
N PHE A 140 8.54 1.62 -7.45
CA PHE A 140 8.84 1.13 -6.10
C PHE A 140 8.86 2.29 -5.11
N PHE A 141 8.67 2.00 -3.81
CA PHE A 141 8.44 3.02 -2.79
C PHE A 141 9.38 2.97 -1.59
N ASP A 142 10.26 1.98 -1.50
CA ASP A 142 11.28 1.94 -0.46
C ASP A 142 12.49 2.81 -0.90
N PRO A 143 12.87 3.86 -0.14
CA PRO A 143 14.02 4.70 -0.47
C PRO A 143 15.33 3.89 -0.55
N PHE A 144 15.43 2.78 0.17
CA PHE A 144 16.60 1.91 0.15
C PHE A 144 16.62 0.93 -1.02
N ASP A 145 15.60 0.90 -1.87
CA ASP A 145 15.63 0.14 -3.13
C ASP A 145 16.25 0.93 -4.29
N GLN A 146 16.51 2.23 -4.10
CA GLN A 146 17.18 3.07 -5.09
C GLN A 146 18.59 2.54 -5.41
N GLY A 147 18.89 2.41 -6.70
CA GLY A 147 20.22 1.98 -7.18
C GLY A 147 20.55 0.50 -7.01
N LYS A 148 19.68 -0.33 -6.42
CA LYS A 148 19.96 -1.78 -6.25
C LYS A 148 20.01 -2.58 -7.55
N HIS A 149 19.31 -2.11 -8.58
CA HIS A 149 19.15 -2.77 -9.87
C HIS A 149 19.46 -1.81 -11.02
N PRO A 150 20.73 -1.38 -11.17
CA PRO A 150 21.14 -0.42 -12.20
C PRO A 150 20.86 -0.91 -13.63
N GLU A 151 20.83 -2.24 -13.84
CA GLU A 151 20.47 -2.86 -15.11
C GLU A 151 19.02 -2.58 -15.56
N TYR A 152 18.16 -2.15 -14.64
CA TYR A 152 16.77 -1.78 -14.91
C TYR A 152 16.49 -0.28 -14.68
N ALA A 153 17.52 0.58 -14.67
CA ALA A 153 17.39 2.01 -14.38
C ALA A 153 16.40 2.76 -15.32
N GLU A 154 16.21 2.28 -16.55
CA GLU A 154 15.26 2.87 -17.51
C GLU A 154 13.79 2.48 -17.24
N LYS A 155 13.56 1.47 -16.40
CA LYS A 155 12.22 0.95 -16.08
C LYS A 155 11.86 1.11 -14.62
N LEU A 156 12.83 1.14 -13.71
CA LEU A 156 12.62 1.30 -12.28
C LEU A 156 12.53 2.78 -11.93
N PHE A 157 11.36 3.18 -11.42
CA PHE A 157 11.10 4.55 -11.02
C PHE A 157 10.79 4.62 -9.53
N PRO A 158 11.52 5.43 -8.74
CA PRO A 158 11.15 5.68 -7.35
C PRO A 158 9.86 6.51 -7.33
N THR A 159 8.98 6.22 -6.39
CA THR A 159 7.79 7.05 -6.11
C THR A 159 7.32 6.81 -4.68
N THR A 160 6.36 7.59 -4.21
CA THR A 160 5.65 7.30 -2.97
C THR A 160 4.27 6.70 -3.25
N SER A 161 3.48 6.48 -2.19
CA SER A 161 2.04 6.28 -2.37
C SER A 161 1.31 7.61 -2.55
N PHE A 162 -0.02 7.55 -2.51
CA PHE A 162 -0.92 8.66 -2.79
C PHE A 162 -2.12 8.65 -1.84
N TYR A 163 -2.83 9.77 -1.75
CA TYR A 163 -4.16 9.83 -1.14
C TYR A 163 -5.25 9.95 -2.19
N PHE A 164 -6.42 9.39 -1.91
CA PHE A 164 -7.56 9.44 -2.82
C PHE A 164 -8.27 10.79 -2.73
N ASP A 165 -8.03 11.67 -3.70
CA ASP A 165 -8.63 13.00 -3.71
C ASP A 165 -10.07 13.03 -4.26
N SER A 166 -10.65 11.88 -4.66
CA SER A 166 -12.11 11.70 -4.81
C SER A 166 -12.84 11.52 -3.46
N PHE A 167 -12.14 11.05 -2.43
CA PHE A 167 -12.77 10.78 -1.14
C PHE A 167 -13.21 12.08 -0.48
N ARG A 168 -14.42 12.09 0.09
CA ARG A 168 -14.99 13.21 0.82
C ARG A 168 -15.45 12.67 2.18
N PRO A 169 -14.81 13.10 3.27
CA PRO A 169 -15.14 12.58 4.59
C PRO A 169 -16.51 13.08 5.05
N SER A 170 -17.17 12.28 5.88
CA SER A 170 -18.34 12.74 6.64
C SER A 170 -17.97 13.74 7.74
N GLU A 171 -18.86 14.68 8.05
CA GLU A 171 -18.67 15.65 9.14
C GLU A 171 -19.01 14.99 10.50
N ASN A 172 -18.01 14.40 11.16
CA ASN A 172 -18.15 13.95 12.56
C ASN A 172 -16.80 13.70 13.25
N PRO A 173 -15.99 14.73 13.54
CA PRO A 173 -14.69 14.53 14.19
C PRO A 173 -14.86 14.00 15.62
N GLN A 174 -14.07 12.99 15.96
CA GLN A 174 -13.91 12.37 17.27
C GLN A 174 -12.48 12.61 17.74
N ASN A 175 -12.32 12.89 19.04
CA ASN A 175 -11.01 13.12 19.64
C ASN A 175 -10.30 11.79 19.99
N LYS A 176 -10.01 10.99 18.96
CA LYS A 176 -9.36 9.68 19.10
C LYS A 176 -8.04 9.61 18.34
N ILE A 177 -7.15 8.74 18.83
CA ILE A 177 -5.89 8.38 18.17
C ILE A 177 -6.04 7.01 17.52
N LEU A 178 -6.04 6.96 16.19
CA LEU A 178 -6.46 5.79 15.44
C LEU A 178 -5.30 4.98 14.85
N PHE A 179 -5.33 3.67 15.07
CA PHE A 179 -4.57 2.69 14.30
C PHE A 179 -5.47 1.54 13.84
N ILE A 180 -5.45 1.24 12.55
CA ILE A 180 -6.12 0.04 12.00
C ILE A 180 -5.12 -0.64 11.07
N GLY A 181 -4.88 -1.93 11.28
CA GLY A 181 -3.96 -2.69 10.44
C GLY A 181 -4.08 -4.20 10.65
N SER A 182 -3.38 -5.00 9.85
CA SER A 182 -3.22 -6.43 10.15
C SER A 182 -2.26 -6.63 11.30
N TYR A 183 -2.42 -7.66 12.12
CA TYR A 183 -1.45 -8.03 13.14
C TYR A 183 -0.13 -8.50 12.48
N ALA A 184 1.00 -8.07 13.04
CA ALA A 184 2.31 -8.61 12.72
C ALA A 184 3.20 -8.57 13.97
N ALA A 185 3.80 -9.70 14.33
CA ALA A 185 4.49 -9.87 15.61
C ALA A 185 5.72 -8.95 15.77
N ASP A 186 6.35 -8.54 14.66
CA ASP A 186 7.50 -7.64 14.63
C ASP A 186 7.16 -6.21 15.12
N ARG A 187 5.87 -5.83 15.10
CA ARG A 187 5.39 -4.52 15.60
C ARG A 187 4.89 -4.55 17.03
N ASN A 188 4.87 -5.71 17.69
CA ASN A 188 4.32 -5.82 19.03
C ASN A 188 5.02 -4.90 20.03
N ASN A 189 6.34 -4.80 19.98
CA ASN A 189 7.09 -3.94 20.92
C ASN A 189 6.72 -2.46 20.72
N ASP A 190 6.63 -2.01 19.48
CA ASP A 190 6.30 -0.62 19.15
C ASP A 190 4.86 -0.27 19.57
N ILE A 191 3.92 -1.19 19.30
CA ILE A 191 2.51 -1.05 19.72
C ILE A 191 2.40 -1.02 21.24
N ARG A 192 3.07 -1.94 21.97
CA ARG A 192 3.07 -1.95 23.44
C ARG A 192 3.63 -0.66 24.01
N ALA A 193 4.80 -0.23 23.55
CA ALA A 193 5.44 0.99 24.01
C ALA A 193 4.54 2.21 23.80
N PHE A 194 3.89 2.31 22.64
CA PHE A 194 2.95 3.40 22.38
C PHE A 194 1.70 3.32 23.27
N CYS A 195 1.09 2.14 23.43
CA CYS A 195 -0.11 1.99 24.27
C CYS A 195 0.19 2.28 25.75
N GLU A 196 1.37 1.90 26.26
CA GLU A 196 1.82 2.23 27.61
C GLU A 196 2.03 3.73 27.78
N ALA A 197 2.71 4.37 26.83
CA ALA A 197 2.87 5.81 26.76
C ALA A 197 1.51 6.51 26.77
N ALA A 198 0.60 6.14 25.86
CA ALA A 198 -0.75 6.66 25.77
C ALA A 198 -1.52 6.54 27.09
N ARG A 199 -1.46 5.38 27.74
CA ARG A 199 -2.08 5.15 29.06
C ARG A 199 -1.51 6.08 30.13
N SER A 200 -0.18 6.29 30.14
CA SER A 200 0.49 7.14 31.14
C SER A 200 0.09 8.61 31.09
N ILE A 201 -0.38 9.09 29.93
CA ILE A 201 -0.80 10.48 29.72
C ILE A 201 -2.31 10.61 29.42
N GLY A 202 -3.08 9.53 29.64
CA GLY A 202 -4.54 9.54 29.53
C GLY A 202 -5.08 9.76 28.12
N LEU A 203 -4.36 9.31 27.09
CA LEU A 203 -4.82 9.40 25.70
C LEU A 203 -5.85 8.31 25.38
N GLU A 204 -6.94 8.69 24.73
CA GLU A 204 -7.93 7.77 24.19
C GLU A 204 -7.48 7.22 22.84
N ILE A 205 -7.10 5.94 22.82
CA ILE A 205 -6.69 5.22 21.60
C ILE A 205 -7.84 4.40 21.02
N ASP A 206 -7.82 4.24 19.72
CA ASP A 206 -8.69 3.35 18.96
C ASP A 206 -7.83 2.47 18.06
N PHE A 207 -7.35 1.36 18.61
CA PHE A 207 -6.40 0.47 17.96
C PHE A 207 -7.09 -0.84 17.63
N ARG A 208 -7.16 -1.18 16.34
CA ARG A 208 -7.86 -2.37 15.83
C ARG A 208 -6.94 -3.20 14.92
N LEU A 209 -6.81 -4.49 15.21
CA LEU A 209 -5.91 -5.40 14.51
C LEU A 209 -6.64 -6.57 13.84
N ALA A 210 -6.50 -6.70 12.52
CA ALA A 210 -6.99 -7.84 11.76
C ALA A 210 -6.07 -9.06 11.98
N SER A 211 -6.63 -10.20 12.36
CA SER A 211 -5.87 -11.40 12.72
C SER A 211 -6.49 -12.66 12.15
N LYS A 212 -5.65 -13.67 11.86
CA LYS A 212 -6.09 -15.05 11.56
C LYS A 212 -6.16 -15.94 12.79
N LYS A 213 -5.54 -15.51 13.89
CA LYS A 213 -5.33 -16.27 15.12
C LYS A 213 -5.55 -15.38 16.34
N ILE A 214 -6.77 -14.85 16.45
CA ILE A 214 -7.11 -13.78 17.38
C ILE A 214 -6.64 -14.09 18.82
N GLU A 215 -6.97 -15.26 19.37
CA GLU A 215 -6.62 -15.58 20.76
C GLU A 215 -5.10 -15.69 20.99
N GLU A 216 -4.37 -16.34 20.07
CA GLU A 216 -2.91 -16.48 20.17
C GLU A 216 -2.21 -15.11 20.09
N GLU A 217 -2.64 -14.28 19.13
CA GLU A 217 -2.00 -13.00 18.83
C GLU A 217 -2.39 -11.92 19.83
N LYS A 218 -3.62 -11.96 20.37
CA LYS A 218 -4.05 -11.12 21.49
C LYS A 218 -3.26 -11.43 22.75
N ALA A 219 -3.06 -12.72 23.07
CA ALA A 219 -2.21 -13.14 24.19
C ALA A 219 -0.75 -12.71 23.99
N ALA A 220 -0.23 -12.82 22.76
CA ALA A 220 1.12 -12.39 22.44
C ALA A 220 1.32 -10.86 22.53
N LEU A 221 0.33 -10.06 22.11
CA LEU A 221 0.39 -8.60 22.22
C LEU A 221 0.26 -8.16 23.69
N GLY A 222 -0.69 -8.74 24.42
CA GLY A 222 -0.87 -8.48 25.86
C GLY A 222 -1.39 -7.07 26.20
N ILE A 223 -2.01 -6.37 25.25
CA ILE A 223 -2.61 -5.04 25.46
C ILE A 223 -4.14 -5.16 25.38
N PRO A 224 -4.86 -5.12 26.52
CA PRO A 224 -6.32 -5.31 26.56
C PRO A 224 -7.11 -4.26 25.77
N GLU A 225 -6.59 -3.04 25.64
CA GLU A 225 -7.24 -1.93 24.94
C GLU A 225 -7.22 -2.07 23.41
N VAL A 226 -6.39 -2.97 22.86
CA VAL A 226 -6.34 -3.23 21.41
C VAL A 226 -7.41 -4.24 21.03
N GLU A 227 -8.30 -3.82 20.13
CA GLU A 227 -9.33 -4.69 19.57
C GLU A 227 -8.75 -5.59 18.49
N PHE A 228 -9.14 -6.87 18.47
CA PHE A 228 -8.80 -7.80 17.41
C PHE A 228 -10.06 -8.24 16.66
N PHE A 229 -9.95 -8.35 15.34
CA PHE A 229 -11.05 -8.80 14.49
C PHE A 229 -10.54 -9.75 13.39
N SER A 230 -11.44 -10.56 12.82
CA SER A 230 -11.09 -11.47 11.72
C SER A 230 -11.01 -10.72 10.39
N PHE A 231 -10.25 -11.23 9.42
CA PHE A 231 -10.21 -10.64 8.07
C PHE A 231 -11.58 -10.61 7.37
N GLU A 232 -12.50 -11.50 7.73
CA GLU A 232 -13.89 -11.49 7.22
C GLU A 232 -14.69 -10.28 7.73
N ASN A 233 -14.35 -9.79 8.93
CA ASN A 233 -14.95 -8.60 9.54
C ASN A 233 -14.13 -7.33 9.28
N ALA A 234 -13.15 -7.39 8.38
CA ALA A 234 -12.32 -6.24 8.06
C ALA A 234 -13.15 -5.13 7.38
N LEU A 235 -12.85 -3.89 7.76
CA LEU A 235 -13.41 -2.72 7.11
C LEU A 235 -12.98 -2.68 5.64
N SER A 236 -13.88 -2.21 4.78
CA SER A 236 -13.47 -1.75 3.46
C SER A 236 -12.51 -0.57 3.60
N TYR A 237 -11.67 -0.34 2.58
CA TYR A 237 -10.72 0.76 2.61
C TYR A 237 -11.44 2.12 2.72
N ARG A 238 -12.60 2.28 2.07
CA ARG A 238 -13.47 3.46 2.27
C ARG A 238 -13.92 3.62 3.73
N GLN A 239 -14.35 2.54 4.38
CA GLN A 239 -14.72 2.59 5.80
C GLN A 239 -13.52 2.95 6.68
N ASN A 240 -12.32 2.43 6.38
CA ASN A 240 -11.08 2.83 7.07
C ASN A 240 -10.79 4.33 6.88
N LEU A 241 -11.00 4.90 5.67
CA LEU A 241 -10.86 6.34 5.44
C LEU A 241 -11.88 7.17 6.24
N GLU A 242 -13.11 6.69 6.40
CA GLU A 242 -14.10 7.35 7.25
C GLU A 242 -13.69 7.33 8.73
N GLU A 243 -13.18 6.21 9.24
CA GLU A 243 -12.67 6.16 10.61
C GLU A 243 -11.45 7.10 10.78
N ALA A 244 -10.54 7.12 9.80
CA ALA A 244 -9.40 8.03 9.79
C ALA A 244 -9.83 9.50 9.77
N ALA A 245 -10.86 9.84 8.98
CA ALA A 245 -11.39 11.19 8.89
C ALA A 245 -12.04 11.66 10.20
N LYS A 246 -12.73 10.76 10.91
CA LYS A 246 -13.29 11.06 12.23
C LYS A 246 -12.18 11.25 13.26
N SER A 247 -11.09 10.50 13.22
CA SER A 247 -10.02 10.60 14.21
C SER A 247 -9.31 11.97 14.25
N SER A 248 -8.64 12.27 15.36
CA SER A 248 -7.86 13.50 15.55
C SER A 248 -6.41 13.33 15.11
N VAL A 249 -5.83 12.16 15.39
CA VAL A 249 -4.44 11.79 15.09
C VAL A 249 -4.43 10.38 14.54
N LEU A 250 -3.64 10.17 13.50
CA LEU A 250 -3.38 8.87 12.92
C LEU A 250 -2.07 8.29 13.44
N VAL A 251 -2.05 6.99 13.69
CA VAL A 251 -0.82 6.26 14.04
C VAL A 251 -0.47 5.28 12.93
N ASP A 252 0.83 5.14 12.66
CA ASP A 252 1.42 4.19 11.72
C ASP A 252 2.59 3.45 12.39
N PHE A 253 2.58 2.12 12.34
CA PHE A 253 3.68 1.30 12.85
C PHE A 253 4.39 0.63 11.68
N LEU A 254 5.68 0.95 11.52
CA LEU A 254 6.52 0.47 10.43
C LEU A 254 6.54 -1.06 10.37
N ASN A 255 6.28 -1.61 9.19
CA ASN A 255 6.56 -3.00 8.87
C ASN A 255 8.06 -3.12 8.55
N ARG A 256 8.83 -3.80 9.41
CA ARG A 256 10.32 -3.81 9.34
C ARG A 256 10.90 -4.55 8.13
N LYS A 257 10.06 -4.98 7.18
CA LYS A 257 10.47 -5.53 5.89
C LYS A 257 10.95 -4.47 4.90
N HIS A 258 10.53 -3.21 5.06
CA HIS A 258 10.86 -2.09 4.20
C HIS A 258 10.79 -0.77 4.97
N TYR A 259 11.34 0.30 4.40
CA TYR A 259 11.23 1.66 4.96
C TYR A 259 10.38 2.60 4.12
N GLY A 260 9.78 2.11 3.04
CA GLY A 260 8.80 2.88 2.28
C GLY A 260 7.57 3.26 3.11
N LEU A 261 6.99 4.42 2.80
CA LEU A 261 5.86 5.00 3.53
C LEU A 261 4.54 4.28 3.22
N SER A 262 3.78 3.93 4.25
CA SER A 262 2.49 3.26 4.11
C SER A 262 1.39 4.22 3.61
N LEU A 263 0.26 3.67 3.15
CA LEU A 263 -0.92 4.45 2.78
C LEU A 263 -1.42 5.35 3.92
N ARG A 264 -1.23 4.96 5.19
CA ARG A 264 -1.66 5.72 6.37
C ARG A 264 -1.05 7.13 6.43
N ILE A 265 0.16 7.27 5.90
CA ILE A 265 0.85 8.57 5.84
C ILE A 265 0.16 9.49 4.84
N PHE A 266 -0.23 8.96 3.68
CA PHE A 266 -0.94 9.71 2.66
C PHE A 266 -2.39 9.97 3.06
N GLU A 267 -3.04 9.05 3.77
CA GLU A 267 -4.33 9.30 4.43
C GLU A 267 -4.26 10.54 5.33
N ALA A 268 -3.20 10.66 6.15
CA ALA A 268 -2.99 11.83 7.00
C ALA A 268 -2.81 13.13 6.20
N ILE A 269 -2.03 13.08 5.11
CA ILE A 269 -1.85 14.22 4.20
C ILE A 269 -3.17 14.63 3.56
N GLY A 270 -3.93 13.68 3.01
CA GLY A 270 -5.19 13.95 2.33
C GLY A 270 -6.26 14.55 3.25
N LEU A 271 -6.33 14.05 4.49
CA LEU A 271 -7.33 14.40 5.50
C LEU A 271 -6.90 15.54 6.44
N ASP A 272 -5.72 16.15 6.22
CA ASP A 272 -5.14 17.18 7.08
C ASP A 272 -5.03 16.75 8.55
N LYS A 273 -4.59 15.51 8.78
CA LYS A 273 -4.43 14.92 10.11
C LYS A 273 -2.99 14.98 10.58
N LYS A 274 -2.84 15.10 11.90
CA LYS A 274 -1.57 14.77 12.54
C LYS A 274 -1.27 13.28 12.39
N LEU A 275 0.00 12.94 12.27
CA LEU A 275 0.51 11.58 12.15
C LEU A 275 1.57 11.32 13.22
N ILE A 276 1.47 10.19 13.89
CA ILE A 276 2.54 9.59 14.68
C ILE A 276 3.00 8.34 13.94
N THR A 277 4.29 8.19 13.67
CA THR A 277 4.82 7.00 12.99
C THR A 277 6.08 6.48 13.66
N THR A 278 6.30 5.16 13.59
CA THR A 278 7.59 4.55 13.93
C THR A 278 8.53 4.41 12.73
N ASN A 279 8.15 4.93 11.55
CA ASN A 279 9.05 4.98 10.41
C ASN A 279 9.99 6.20 10.53
N PRO A 280 11.30 6.00 10.80
CA PRO A 280 12.24 7.10 10.98
C PRO A 280 12.47 7.89 9.69
N THR A 281 12.21 7.31 8.51
CA THR A 281 12.48 8.00 7.24
C THR A 281 11.58 9.19 6.99
N ILE A 282 10.46 9.32 7.73
CA ILE A 282 9.45 10.36 7.55
C ILE A 282 10.04 11.77 7.56
N VAL A 283 11.10 12.00 8.35
CA VAL A 283 11.73 13.32 8.52
C VAL A 283 12.48 13.81 7.28
N HIS A 284 12.72 12.94 6.29
CA HIS A 284 13.45 13.27 5.07
C HIS A 284 12.55 13.63 3.89
N TYR A 285 11.23 13.56 4.04
CA TYR A 285 10.29 13.89 2.97
C TYR A 285 9.96 15.39 2.98
N ASP A 286 9.73 15.97 1.80
CA ASP A 286 9.48 17.41 1.63
C ASP A 286 8.18 17.91 2.29
N PHE A 287 7.22 17.02 2.52
CA PHE A 287 5.99 17.29 3.25
C PHE A 287 6.11 17.11 4.77
N TYR A 288 7.28 16.72 5.28
CA TYR A 288 7.49 16.62 6.72
C TYR A 288 7.35 17.99 7.37
N HIS A 289 6.51 18.06 8.39
CA HIS A 289 6.40 19.24 9.24
C HIS A 289 6.29 18.77 10.71
N PRO A 290 7.12 19.28 11.63
CA PRO A 290 7.17 18.77 13.01
C PRO A 290 5.87 18.98 13.80
N ASN A 291 5.03 19.95 13.43
CA ASN A 291 3.70 20.09 14.02
C ASN A 291 2.66 19.08 13.50
N ASN A 292 2.92 18.45 12.35
CA ASN A 292 1.98 17.57 11.68
C ASN A 292 2.38 16.11 11.81
N MET A 293 3.69 15.82 11.85
CA MET A 293 4.22 14.47 11.81
C MET A 293 5.26 14.28 12.90
N PHE A 294 5.12 13.20 13.65
CA PHE A 294 5.99 12.88 14.78
C PHE A 294 6.55 11.47 14.64
N TYR A 295 7.88 11.36 14.76
CA TYR A 295 8.57 10.08 14.83
C TYR A 295 8.60 9.59 16.28
N TRP A 296 7.91 8.48 16.54
CA TRP A 296 7.91 7.78 17.81
C TRP A 296 9.03 6.75 17.84
N ASN A 297 10.00 6.92 18.74
CA ASN A 297 11.13 6.00 18.89
C ASN A 297 10.95 5.00 20.05
N GLY A 298 9.79 4.98 20.69
CA GLY A 298 9.49 4.12 21.83
C GLY A 298 9.82 4.73 23.21
N SER A 299 10.52 5.87 23.27
CA SER A 299 11.01 6.46 24.54
C SER A 299 10.82 7.98 24.66
N ASN A 300 10.50 8.68 23.57
CA ASN A 300 10.39 10.14 23.50
C ASN A 300 8.99 10.67 23.92
N LEU A 301 8.57 10.33 25.15
CA LEU A 301 7.23 10.63 25.69
C LEU A 301 6.98 12.14 25.87
N ASP A 302 7.99 12.91 26.31
CA ASP A 302 7.81 14.34 26.54
C ASP A 302 7.68 15.11 25.22
N GLU A 303 8.40 14.68 24.19
CA GLU A 303 8.23 15.18 22.83
C GLU A 303 6.87 14.81 22.24
N LEU A 304 6.37 13.59 22.52
CA LEU A 304 5.01 13.19 22.13
C LEU A 304 3.95 14.11 22.77
N LYS A 305 4.07 14.41 24.07
CA LYS A 305 3.16 15.36 24.76
C LYS A 305 3.21 16.73 24.10
N ALA A 306 4.42 17.26 23.85
CA ALA A 306 4.60 18.56 23.22
C ALA A 306 3.97 18.57 21.81
N PHE A 307 4.26 17.57 20.99
CA PHE A 307 3.70 17.41 19.65
C PHE A 307 2.19 17.46 19.62
N LEU A 308 1.52 16.74 20.54
CA LEU A 308 0.06 16.68 20.58
C LEU A 308 -0.59 18.05 20.81
N THR A 309 0.08 18.97 21.51
CA THR A 309 -0.41 20.33 21.78
C THR A 309 -0.22 21.32 20.63
N LEU A 310 0.66 21.02 19.65
CA LEU A 310 0.95 21.95 18.56
C LEU A 310 -0.27 22.12 17.62
N PRO A 311 -0.49 23.30 17.03
CA PRO A 311 -1.50 23.44 15.98
C PRO A 311 -1.04 22.75 14.69
N TYR A 312 -1.97 22.10 13.98
CA TYR A 312 -1.70 21.58 12.63
C TYR A 312 -1.38 22.73 11.67
N VAL A 313 -0.39 22.53 10.79
CA VAL A 313 0.04 23.50 9.79
C VAL A 313 -0.34 22.98 8.41
N PRO A 314 -1.33 23.56 7.71
CA PRO A 314 -1.71 23.12 6.38
C PRO A 314 -0.53 23.07 5.41
N LEU A 315 -0.40 21.97 4.67
CA LEU A 315 0.58 21.87 3.59
C LEU A 315 0.24 22.88 2.49
N ALA A 316 1.27 23.42 1.85
CA ALA A 316 1.09 24.26 0.66
C ALA A 316 0.24 23.52 -0.39
N PRO A 317 -0.74 24.16 -1.05
CA PRO A 317 -1.67 23.47 -1.95
C PRO A 317 -1.00 22.65 -3.05
N GLY A 318 0.09 23.16 -3.64
CA GLY A 318 0.86 22.44 -4.65
C GLY A 318 1.57 21.20 -4.10
N LEU A 319 2.11 21.28 -2.88
CA LEU A 319 2.76 20.16 -2.21
C LEU A 319 1.74 19.09 -1.79
N LYS A 320 0.56 19.51 -1.30
CA LYS A 320 -0.54 18.56 -1.05
C LYS A 320 -0.98 17.88 -2.34
N HIS A 321 -1.20 18.66 -3.42
CA HIS A 321 -1.59 18.10 -4.72
C HIS A 321 -0.56 17.13 -5.31
N LYS A 322 0.75 17.38 -5.11
CA LYS A 322 1.83 16.46 -5.53
C LYS A 322 1.58 15.01 -5.09
N TYR A 323 0.99 14.80 -3.91
CA TYR A 323 0.74 13.47 -3.36
C TYR A 323 -0.71 12.97 -3.54
N SER A 324 -1.52 13.65 -4.35
CA SER A 324 -2.87 13.20 -4.68
C SER A 324 -2.84 12.08 -5.71
N PHE A 325 -3.87 11.22 -5.72
CA PHE A 325 -4.03 10.17 -6.73
C PHE A 325 -4.00 10.76 -8.14
N SER A 326 -4.71 11.87 -8.37
CA SER A 326 -4.71 12.53 -9.69
C SER A 326 -3.32 12.93 -10.18
N ASN A 327 -2.45 13.49 -9.33
CA ASN A 327 -1.08 13.80 -9.76
C ASN A 327 -0.25 12.53 -9.94
N TRP A 328 -0.39 11.58 -9.01
CA TRP A 328 0.34 10.31 -9.04
C TRP A 328 0.06 9.54 -10.34
N ILE A 329 -1.21 9.45 -10.76
CA ILE A 329 -1.58 8.76 -11.99
C ILE A 329 -1.11 9.54 -13.24
N SER A 330 -1.09 10.87 -13.20
CA SER A 330 -0.52 11.67 -14.27
C SER A 330 0.99 11.40 -14.44
N CYS A 331 1.76 11.33 -13.36
CA CYS A 331 3.18 10.91 -13.41
C CYS A 331 3.31 9.45 -13.90
N ALA A 332 2.44 8.56 -13.44
CA ALA A 332 2.45 7.16 -13.87
C ALA A 332 2.22 7.02 -15.38
N PHE A 333 1.35 7.84 -15.95
CA PHE A 333 0.93 7.75 -17.35
C PHE A 333 1.59 8.78 -18.29
N ASP A 334 2.60 9.50 -17.81
CA ASP A 334 3.31 10.57 -18.53
C ASP A 334 2.35 11.62 -19.11
N ILE A 335 1.37 12.03 -18.30
CA ILE A 335 0.35 13.03 -18.65
C ILE A 335 0.78 14.38 -18.08
N GLU A 336 0.90 15.39 -18.93
CA GLU A 336 1.18 16.76 -18.52
C GLU A 336 -0.11 17.60 -18.36
N PRO A 337 -0.17 18.53 -17.41
CA PRO A 337 0.87 18.81 -16.41
C PRO A 337 0.90 17.76 -15.29
N ASN A 338 2.09 17.38 -14.83
CA ASN A 338 2.29 16.62 -13.58
C ASN A 338 3.41 17.20 -12.72
N ILE A 339 3.43 16.82 -11.43
CA ILE A 339 4.46 17.18 -10.45
C ILE A 339 5.21 15.90 -10.08
N PRO A 340 6.49 15.73 -10.49
CA PRO A 340 7.25 14.51 -10.21
C PRO A 340 7.29 14.15 -8.73
N ILE A 341 7.18 12.85 -8.45
CA ILE A 341 7.23 12.28 -7.11
C ILE A 341 8.49 11.41 -7.05
N GLY A 342 9.42 11.77 -6.16
CA GLY A 342 10.64 11.01 -5.91
C GLY A 342 10.72 10.50 -4.47
N LEU A 343 11.79 9.75 -4.19
CA LEU A 343 12.14 9.31 -2.85
C LEU A 343 13.35 10.11 -2.34
N PRO A 344 13.45 10.35 -1.03
CA PRO A 344 14.64 10.97 -0.45
C PRO A 344 15.87 10.05 -0.59
N GLU A 345 17.04 10.65 -0.71
CA GLU A 345 18.32 9.96 -0.53
C GLU A 345 18.60 9.88 0.97
N ILE A 346 18.68 8.65 1.49
CA ILE A 346 18.85 8.38 2.91
C ILE A 346 20.01 7.41 3.09
N ASP A 347 20.94 7.76 3.98
CA ASP A 347 21.97 6.83 4.43
C ASP A 347 21.33 5.77 5.34
N ARG A 348 21.39 4.51 4.90
CA ARG A 348 20.78 3.39 5.60
C ARG A 348 21.43 3.14 6.96
N ASP A 349 22.73 3.32 7.09
CA ASP A 349 23.46 3.07 8.33
C ASP A 349 23.03 4.06 9.42
N VAL A 350 22.73 5.31 9.03
CA VAL A 350 22.21 6.33 9.95
C VAL A 350 20.85 5.93 10.50
N VAL A 351 19.97 5.38 9.66
CA VAL A 351 18.60 4.99 10.05
C VAL A 351 18.58 3.71 10.87
N GLU A 352 19.37 2.70 10.51
CA GLU A 352 19.39 1.43 11.25
C GLU A 352 19.94 1.63 12.67
N ASN A 353 20.88 2.56 12.86
CA ASN A 353 21.40 2.92 14.19
C ASN A 353 20.39 3.66 15.09
N LEU A 354 19.29 4.21 14.55
CA LEU A 354 18.21 4.82 15.33
C LEU A 354 17.23 3.78 15.93
N ASN A 355 17.27 2.53 15.43
CA ASN A 355 16.34 1.46 15.79
C ASN A 355 16.97 0.36 16.67
N VAL A 356 18.19 0.56 17.19
CA VAL A 356 18.93 -0.36 18.09
C VAL A 356 18.74 0.03 19.55
#